data_AF-A0A922XEP8-F1
#
_entry.id   AF-A0A922XEP8-F1
#
_cell.length_a   1.000
_cell.length_b   1.000
_cell.length_c   1.000
_cell.angle_alpha   90.00
_cell.angle_beta   90.00
_cell.angle_gamma   90.00
#
_symmetry.space_group_name_H-M   'P 1'
#
loop_
_entity.id
_entity.type
_entity.pdbx_description
1 polymer ?
#
loop_
_entity_poly.entity_id
_entity_poly.type
_entity_poly.pdbx_seq_one_letter_code
_entity_poly.pdbx_strand_id
1 'polypeptide(L)'
;MEPFAPVTIERSRRSLDLAFMLGGAALLAAVLGLSTLLAPDRGDALTRNTVRLSLAWYAAALCVMMRLQATDWAAQTRLGRAARWCWTWGIVVFLVHLAMAFHYFHDWSHAHAFETTRQASGVGEGIFVSYFFTLWWAFDVAAWWLAPAWYARRPIWIGRTLHLFMLFIVFNGMVIFESGPIRWAGVVLFLTLPVVWLVARRSRLELPA
;
A
#
# COMPACT_ATOMS: atom_id res chain seq x y z
N MET A 1 27.83 -37.26 -11.93
CA MET A 1 27.35 -36.30 -10.92
C MET A 1 26.29 -35.44 -11.58
N GLU A 2 25.02 -35.80 -11.41
CA GLU A 2 23.87 -35.10 -11.99
C GLU A 2 23.48 -33.89 -11.11
N PRO A 3 23.24 -32.69 -11.67
CA PRO A 3 22.79 -31.53 -10.92
C PRO A 3 21.25 -31.52 -10.77
N PHE A 4 20.72 -32.36 -9.88
CA PHE A 4 19.30 -32.35 -9.50
C PHE A 4 19.00 -31.27 -8.45
N ALA A 5 18.85 -30.00 -8.86
CA ALA A 5 18.37 -28.95 -7.93
C ALA A 5 17.59 -27.73 -8.50
N PRO A 6 17.42 -27.45 -9.81
CA PRO A 6 16.80 -26.17 -10.23
C PRO A 6 15.26 -26.15 -10.25
N VAL A 7 14.58 -27.27 -10.50
CA VAL A 7 13.13 -27.27 -10.83
C VAL A 7 12.21 -27.01 -9.62
N THR A 8 12.56 -27.51 -8.44
CA THR A 8 11.69 -27.43 -7.24
C THR A 8 11.62 -26.02 -6.66
N ILE A 9 12.74 -25.28 -6.68
CA ILE A 9 12.81 -23.91 -6.16
C ILE A 9 11.99 -22.96 -7.02
N GLU A 10 12.08 -23.05 -8.35
CA GLU A 10 11.33 -22.19 -9.26
C GLU A 10 9.81 -22.43 -9.18
N ARG A 11 9.40 -23.70 -9.07
CA ARG A 11 7.99 -24.06 -8.88
C ARG A 11 7.41 -23.46 -7.59
N SER A 12 8.15 -23.54 -6.47
CA SER A 12 7.71 -22.95 -5.20
C SER A 12 7.58 -21.42 -5.27
N ARG A 13 8.43 -20.74 -6.05
CA ARG A 13 8.37 -19.28 -6.24
C ARG A 13 7.10 -18.89 -7.01
N ARG A 14 6.83 -19.55 -8.15
CA ARG A 14 5.64 -19.28 -8.97
C ARG A 14 4.34 -19.54 -8.21
N SER A 15 4.28 -20.61 -7.39
CA SER A 15 3.11 -20.88 -6.56
C SER A 15 2.82 -19.78 -5.54
N LEU A 16 3.86 -19.17 -4.97
CA LEU A 16 3.68 -18.06 -4.02
C LEU A 16 3.16 -16.80 -4.71
N ASP A 17 3.71 -16.46 -5.88
CA ASP A 17 3.26 -15.30 -6.66
C ASP A 17 1.79 -15.45 -7.10
N LEU A 18 1.41 -16.64 -7.56
CA LEU A 18 0.02 -16.96 -7.88
C LEU A 18 -0.89 -16.85 -6.65
N ALA A 19 -0.46 -17.33 -5.48
CA ALA A 19 -1.23 -17.22 -4.26
C ALA A 19 -1.48 -15.76 -3.85
N PHE A 20 -0.47 -14.89 -3.93
CA PHE A 20 -0.64 -13.46 -3.67
C PHE A 20 -1.52 -12.75 -4.70
N MET A 21 -1.36 -13.10 -5.99
CA MET A 21 -2.18 -12.54 -7.06
C MET A 21 -3.65 -12.93 -6.89
N LEU A 22 -3.94 -14.22 -6.74
CA LEU A 22 -5.32 -14.70 -6.58
C LEU A 22 -5.92 -14.26 -5.25
N GLY A 23 -5.14 -14.32 -4.16
CA GLY A 23 -5.60 -13.92 -2.83
C GLY A 23 -5.95 -12.44 -2.76
N GLY A 24 -5.11 -11.56 -3.31
CA GLY A 24 -5.41 -10.13 -3.35
C GLY A 24 -6.59 -9.79 -4.26
N ALA A 25 -6.70 -10.46 -5.42
CA ALA A 25 -7.85 -10.28 -6.31
C ALA A 25 -9.16 -10.73 -5.66
N ALA A 26 -9.15 -11.90 -5.00
CA ALA A 26 -10.30 -12.42 -4.27
C ALA A 26 -10.69 -11.50 -3.10
N LEU A 27 -9.71 -10.99 -2.35
CA LEU A 27 -9.97 -10.05 -1.24
C LEU A 27 -10.58 -8.74 -1.74
N LEU A 28 -10.04 -8.16 -2.82
CA LEU A 28 -10.61 -6.98 -3.44
C LEU A 28 -12.04 -7.25 -3.94
N ALA A 29 -12.25 -8.34 -4.67
CA ALA A 29 -13.57 -8.73 -5.16
C ALA A 29 -14.58 -8.93 -4.01
N ALA A 30 -14.16 -9.56 -2.91
CA ALA A 30 -14.98 -9.74 -1.72
C ALA A 30 -15.35 -8.38 -1.09
N VAL A 31 -14.39 -7.46 -0.93
CA VAL A 31 -14.66 -6.12 -0.38
C VAL A 31 -15.60 -5.32 -1.27
N LEU A 32 -15.42 -5.37 -2.59
CA LEU A 32 -16.31 -4.72 -3.55
C LEU A 32 -17.73 -5.34 -3.47
N GLY A 33 -17.84 -6.66 -3.57
CA GLY A 33 -19.10 -7.39 -3.50
C GLY A 33 -19.86 -7.15 -2.21
N LEU A 34 -19.21 -7.33 -1.06
CA LEU A 34 -19.83 -7.09 0.25
C LEU A 34 -20.26 -5.63 0.43
N SER A 35 -19.45 -4.67 -0.03
CA SER A 35 -19.83 -3.25 0.03
C SER A 35 -21.06 -2.96 -0.84
N THR A 36 -21.16 -3.56 -2.03
CA THR A 36 -22.35 -3.37 -2.90
C THR A 36 -23.62 -4.02 -2.36
N LEU A 37 -23.48 -5.16 -1.67
CA LEU A 37 -24.60 -5.97 -1.22
C LEU A 37 -25.14 -5.53 0.15
N LEU A 38 -24.27 -5.06 1.05
CA LEU A 38 -24.62 -4.82 2.45
C LEU A 38 -24.81 -3.33 2.78
N ALA A 39 -24.30 -2.41 1.96
CA ALA A 39 -24.34 -0.99 2.28
C ALA A 39 -25.59 -0.29 1.73
N PRO A 40 -26.27 0.56 2.53
CA PRO A 40 -27.36 1.41 2.05
C PRO A 40 -26.89 2.44 1.02
N ASP A 41 -25.71 3.02 1.23
CA ASP A 41 -25.02 3.91 0.28
C ASP A 41 -23.82 3.17 -0.32
N ARG A 42 -23.95 2.79 -1.58
CA ARG A 42 -22.91 2.06 -2.31
C ARG A 42 -21.68 2.93 -2.57
N GLY A 43 -21.88 4.20 -2.90
CA GLY A 43 -20.80 5.10 -3.28
C GLY A 43 -19.89 5.40 -2.09
N ASP A 44 -20.48 5.72 -0.94
CA ASP A 44 -19.75 5.93 0.31
C ASP A 44 -19.03 4.65 0.76
N ALA A 45 -19.74 3.51 0.81
CA ALA A 45 -19.15 2.26 1.28
C ALA A 45 -18.03 1.75 0.38
N LEU A 46 -18.19 1.77 -0.95
CA LEU A 46 -17.16 1.37 -1.89
C LEU A 46 -15.92 2.26 -1.75
N THR A 47 -16.11 3.57 -1.69
CA THR A 47 -15.01 4.54 -1.60
C THR A 47 -14.26 4.38 -0.27
N ARG A 48 -14.96 4.24 0.85
CA ARG A 48 -14.35 4.05 2.19
C ARG A 48 -13.67 2.69 2.34
N ASN A 49 -14.31 1.60 1.93
CA ASN A 49 -13.77 0.27 2.16
C ASN A 49 -12.58 -0.02 1.24
N THR A 50 -12.55 0.54 0.03
CA THR A 50 -11.37 0.43 -0.86
C THR A 50 -10.17 1.19 -0.29
N VAL A 51 -10.33 2.42 0.22
CA VAL A 51 -9.19 3.11 0.87
C VAL A 51 -8.73 2.35 2.12
N ARG A 52 -9.65 1.84 2.96
CA ARG A 52 -9.29 1.04 4.14
C ARG A 52 -8.51 -0.22 3.77
N LEU A 53 -8.93 -0.92 2.72
CA LEU A 53 -8.23 -2.11 2.23
C LEU A 53 -6.83 -1.76 1.68
N SER A 54 -6.69 -0.66 0.93
CA SER A 54 -5.38 -0.17 0.48
C SER A 54 -4.46 0.13 1.67
N LEU A 55 -4.96 0.79 2.71
CA LEU A 55 -4.21 1.10 3.91
C LEU A 55 -3.82 -0.16 4.71
N ALA A 56 -4.69 -1.17 4.74
CA ALA A 56 -4.36 -2.47 5.34
C ALA A 56 -3.20 -3.15 4.60
N TRP A 57 -3.21 -3.13 3.25
CA TRP A 57 -2.09 -3.62 2.45
C TRP A 57 -0.81 -2.81 2.65
N TYR A 58 -0.91 -1.48 2.74
CA TYR A 58 0.22 -0.61 3.06
C TYR A 58 0.82 -0.93 4.44
N ALA A 59 -0.01 -1.06 5.47
CA ALA A 59 0.42 -1.43 6.81
C ALA A 59 1.07 -2.82 6.83
N ALA A 60 0.50 -3.80 6.14
CA ALA A 60 1.11 -5.12 5.97
C ALA A 60 2.46 -5.04 5.27
N ALA A 61 2.58 -4.24 4.20
CA ALA A 61 3.83 -4.02 3.49
C ALA A 61 4.89 -3.42 4.41
N LEU A 62 4.56 -2.39 5.19
CA LEU A 62 5.47 -1.78 6.17
C LEU A 62 5.95 -2.80 7.21
N CYS A 63 5.04 -3.57 7.80
CA CYS A 63 5.38 -4.59 8.79
C CYS A 63 6.36 -5.64 8.24
N VAL A 64 6.20 -6.02 6.97
CA VAL A 64 7.13 -6.94 6.29
C VAL A 64 8.45 -6.23 5.94
N MET A 65 8.39 -5.02 5.39
CA MET A 65 9.55 -4.18 5.03
C MET A 65 10.48 -3.93 6.22
N MET A 66 9.91 -3.71 7.41
CA MET A 66 10.67 -3.55 8.67
C MET A 66 11.47 -4.79 9.06
N ARG A 67 11.21 -5.95 8.45
CA ARG A 67 11.91 -7.22 8.67
C ARG A 67 12.87 -7.61 7.54
N LEU A 68 12.83 -6.91 6.40
CA LEU A 68 13.68 -7.23 5.23
C LEU A 68 15.17 -6.97 5.51
N GLN A 69 16.02 -7.89 5.07
CA GLN A 69 17.47 -7.72 4.95
C GLN A 69 17.83 -7.24 3.53
N ALA A 70 19.08 -6.83 3.31
CA ALA A 70 19.55 -6.31 2.02
C ALA A 70 19.25 -7.27 0.85
N THR A 71 19.41 -8.58 1.07
CA THR A 71 19.15 -9.63 0.08
C THR A 71 17.67 -9.81 -0.25
N ASP A 72 16.77 -9.47 0.66
CA ASP A 72 15.33 -9.62 0.45
C ASP A 72 14.75 -8.58 -0.51
N TRP A 73 15.35 -7.39 -0.59
CA TRP A 73 14.85 -6.28 -1.41
C TRP A 73 14.87 -6.58 -2.92
N ALA A 74 15.69 -7.54 -3.36
CA ALA A 74 15.67 -8.04 -4.73
C ALA A 74 14.44 -8.93 -5.03
N ALA A 75 13.57 -9.16 -4.04
CA ALA A 75 12.35 -9.99 -4.11
C ALA A 75 12.61 -11.44 -4.55
N GLN A 76 13.79 -11.97 -4.25
CA GLN A 76 14.15 -13.36 -4.53
C GLN A 76 13.82 -14.31 -3.37
N THR A 77 13.60 -13.78 -2.17
CA THR A 77 13.18 -14.52 -0.99
C THR A 77 11.65 -14.52 -0.85
N ARG A 78 11.10 -15.39 0.00
CA ARG A 78 9.65 -15.42 0.28
C ARG A 78 9.19 -14.11 0.91
N LEU A 79 9.98 -13.57 1.84
CA LEU A 79 9.67 -12.33 2.56
C LEU A 79 9.72 -11.11 1.63
N GLY A 80 10.74 -11.02 0.77
CA GLY A 80 10.83 -9.96 -0.24
C GLY A 80 9.68 -9.98 -1.25
N ARG A 81 9.25 -11.17 -1.70
CA ARG A 81 8.05 -11.31 -2.55
C ARG A 81 6.78 -10.88 -1.83
N ALA A 82 6.59 -11.31 -0.58
CA ALA A 82 5.44 -10.91 0.21
C ALA A 82 5.37 -9.39 0.37
N ALA A 83 6.49 -8.73 0.69
CA ALA A 83 6.57 -7.27 0.77
C ALA A 83 6.18 -6.60 -0.55
N ARG A 84 6.74 -7.07 -1.67
CA ARG A 84 6.46 -6.52 -3.00
C ARG A 84 4.98 -6.69 -3.38
N TRP A 85 4.37 -7.84 -3.08
CA TRP A 85 2.95 -8.07 -3.35
C TRP A 85 2.04 -7.24 -2.45
N CYS A 86 2.31 -7.13 -1.15
CA CYS A 86 1.55 -6.24 -0.27
C CYS A 86 1.64 -4.78 -0.75
N TRP A 87 2.83 -4.34 -1.16
CA TRP A 87 3.06 -3.01 -1.72
C TRP A 87 2.27 -2.78 -3.02
N THR A 88 2.26 -3.77 -3.90
CA THR A 88 1.55 -3.73 -5.18
C THR A 88 0.04 -3.70 -4.98
N TRP A 89 -0.50 -4.54 -4.09
CA TRP A 89 -1.93 -4.52 -3.78
C TRP A 89 -2.37 -3.24 -3.09
N GLY A 90 -1.49 -2.63 -2.28
CA GLY A 90 -1.71 -1.29 -1.74
C GLY A 90 -2.06 -0.28 -2.83
N ILE A 91 -1.22 -0.15 -3.87
CA ILE A 91 -1.48 0.80 -4.97
C ILE A 91 -2.64 0.36 -5.86
N VAL A 92 -2.81 -0.93 -6.16
CA VAL A 92 -3.90 -1.42 -7.03
C VAL A 92 -5.26 -1.08 -6.40
N VAL A 93 -5.41 -1.38 -5.11
CA VAL A 93 -6.65 -1.06 -4.40
C VAL A 93 -6.82 0.47 -4.26
N PHE A 94 -5.73 1.22 -4.10
CA PHE A 94 -5.79 2.69 -4.07
C PHE A 94 -6.27 3.28 -5.41
N LEU A 95 -5.85 2.72 -6.55
CA LEU A 95 -6.34 3.15 -7.86
C LEU A 95 -7.83 2.83 -8.04
N VAL A 96 -8.29 1.69 -7.52
CA VAL A 96 -9.73 1.38 -7.47
C VAL A 96 -10.46 2.40 -6.59
N HIS A 97 -9.92 2.75 -5.42
CA HIS A 97 -10.46 3.80 -4.58
C HIS A 97 -10.57 5.15 -5.31
N LEU A 98 -9.52 5.56 -6.04
CA LEU A 98 -9.52 6.78 -6.83
C LEU A 98 -10.62 6.73 -7.90
N ALA A 99 -10.78 5.60 -8.59
CA ALA A 99 -11.85 5.41 -9.57
C ALA A 99 -13.24 5.49 -8.93
N MET A 100 -13.44 4.90 -7.74
CA MET A 100 -14.71 5.01 -7.01
C MET A 100 -14.98 6.47 -6.61
N ALA A 101 -13.97 7.17 -6.09
CA ALA A 101 -14.10 8.58 -5.71
C ALA A 101 -14.48 9.46 -6.91
N PHE A 102 -13.80 9.28 -8.05
CA PHE A 102 -14.09 10.03 -9.26
C PHE A 102 -15.47 9.71 -9.84
N HIS A 103 -15.87 8.44 -9.79
CA HIS A 103 -17.17 8.03 -10.30
C HIS A 103 -18.34 8.55 -9.45
N TYR A 104 -18.26 8.41 -8.12
CA TYR A 104 -19.40 8.68 -7.23
C TYR A 104 -19.46 10.11 -6.69
N PHE A 105 -18.31 10.79 -6.56
CA PHE A 105 -18.26 12.12 -5.92
C PHE A 105 -17.80 13.23 -6.85
N HIS A 106 -17.23 12.90 -8.01
CA HIS A 106 -16.67 13.91 -8.91
C HIS A 106 -17.17 13.83 -10.34
N ASP A 107 -18.07 12.89 -10.68
CA ASP A 107 -18.61 12.71 -12.04
C ASP A 107 -17.52 12.66 -13.13
N TRP A 108 -16.35 12.11 -12.80
CA TRP A 108 -15.16 12.12 -13.63
C TRP A 108 -14.64 13.52 -14.03
N SER A 109 -15.08 14.58 -13.36
CA SER A 109 -14.68 15.96 -13.56
C SER A 109 -13.54 16.37 -12.63
N HIS A 110 -12.37 16.66 -13.22
CA HIS A 110 -11.25 17.23 -12.48
C HIS A 110 -11.59 18.59 -11.85
N ALA A 111 -12.35 19.43 -12.56
CA ALA A 111 -12.77 20.74 -12.05
C ALA A 111 -13.65 20.59 -10.80
N HIS A 112 -14.55 19.62 -10.80
CA HIS A 112 -15.38 19.34 -9.62
C HIS A 112 -14.53 18.86 -8.44
N ALA A 113 -13.61 17.92 -8.66
CA ALA A 113 -12.71 17.43 -7.63
C ALA A 113 -11.80 18.54 -7.04
N PHE A 114 -11.31 19.45 -7.88
CA PHE A 114 -10.53 20.61 -7.45
C PHE A 114 -11.34 21.55 -6.56
N GLU A 115 -12.60 21.85 -6.94
CA GLU A 115 -13.51 22.67 -6.14
C GLU A 115 -13.84 22.01 -4.80
N THR A 116 -14.20 20.71 -4.80
CA THR A 116 -14.46 19.97 -3.56
C THR A 116 -13.24 19.99 -2.63
N THR A 117 -12.03 19.85 -3.19
CA THR A 117 -10.79 19.93 -2.39
C THR A 117 -10.61 21.32 -1.81
N ARG A 118 -10.85 22.38 -2.59
CA ARG A 118 -10.78 23.77 -2.11
C ARG A 118 -11.78 24.05 -1.01
N GLN A 119 -12.99 23.50 -1.09
CA GLN A 119 -14.00 23.66 -0.04
C GLN A 119 -13.62 22.93 1.25
N ALA A 120 -13.02 21.74 1.14
CA ALA A 120 -12.64 20.94 2.31
C ALA A 120 -11.37 21.45 3.01
N SER A 121 -10.38 21.94 2.26
CA SER A 121 -9.05 22.29 2.79
C SER A 121 -8.72 23.79 2.75
N GLY A 122 -9.53 24.58 2.04
CA GLY A 122 -9.21 25.97 1.68
C GLY A 122 -8.26 26.11 0.48
N VAL A 123 -7.67 25.02 -0.02
CA VAL A 123 -6.62 25.04 -1.07
C VAL A 123 -6.93 23.96 -2.12
N GLY A 124 -7.42 24.37 -3.29
CA GLY A 124 -7.83 23.43 -4.36
C GLY A 124 -6.67 22.62 -4.92
N GLU A 125 -5.48 23.21 -4.93
CA GLU A 125 -4.22 22.61 -5.38
C GLU A 125 -3.84 21.36 -4.56
N GLY A 126 -4.45 21.16 -3.39
CA GLY A 126 -4.31 19.95 -2.60
C GLY A 126 -4.58 18.66 -3.40
N ILE A 127 -5.43 18.72 -4.45
CA ILE A 127 -5.69 17.56 -5.31
C ILE A 127 -4.45 17.11 -6.09
N PHE A 128 -3.56 18.04 -6.47
CA PHE A 128 -2.31 17.71 -7.17
C PHE A 128 -1.33 16.98 -6.26
N VAL A 129 -1.41 17.19 -4.94
CA VAL A 129 -0.63 16.42 -3.97
C VAL A 129 -1.04 14.94 -4.00
N SER A 130 -2.35 14.66 -4.10
CA SER A 130 -2.88 13.30 -4.26
C SER A 130 -2.46 12.67 -5.59
N TYR A 131 -2.42 13.45 -6.68
CA TYR A 131 -1.93 12.97 -7.98
C TYR A 131 -0.45 12.62 -7.95
N PHE A 132 0.37 13.51 -7.38
CA PHE A 132 1.79 13.26 -7.21
C PHE A 132 2.05 12.02 -6.35
N PHE A 133 1.31 11.85 -5.25
CA PHE A 133 1.32 10.63 -4.45
C PHE A 133 1.01 9.38 -5.27
N THR A 134 -0.07 9.41 -6.06
CA THR A 134 -0.47 8.29 -6.91
C THR A 134 0.63 7.91 -7.90
N LEU A 135 1.18 8.91 -8.60
CA LEU A 135 2.23 8.71 -9.60
C LEU A 135 3.53 8.20 -8.98
N TRP A 136 3.94 8.77 -7.84
CA TRP A 136 5.18 8.36 -7.18
C TRP A 136 5.08 6.94 -6.63
N TRP A 137 3.96 6.56 -6.00
CA TRP A 137 3.77 5.20 -5.52
C TRP A 137 3.70 4.20 -6.68
N ALA A 138 2.95 4.51 -7.74
CA ALA A 138 2.89 3.66 -8.94
C ALA A 138 4.27 3.49 -9.59
N PHE A 139 5.06 4.57 -9.69
CA PHE A 139 6.43 4.51 -10.20
C PHE A 139 7.33 3.63 -9.33
N ASP A 140 7.27 3.77 -8.00
CA ASP A 140 8.08 2.95 -7.09
C ASP A 140 7.72 1.45 -7.20
N VAL A 141 6.44 1.12 -7.29
CA VAL A 141 5.97 -0.26 -7.55
C VAL A 141 6.49 -0.77 -8.90
N ALA A 142 6.33 0.02 -9.97
CA ALA A 142 6.81 -0.36 -11.30
C ALA A 142 8.33 -0.57 -11.31
N ALA A 143 9.10 0.33 -10.68
CA ALA A 143 10.54 0.21 -10.57
C ALA A 143 10.97 -1.06 -9.80
N TRP A 144 10.22 -1.46 -8.77
CA TRP A 144 10.50 -2.71 -8.04
C TRP A 144 10.27 -3.97 -8.89
N TRP A 145 9.26 -3.96 -9.75
CA TRP A 145 8.97 -5.06 -10.66
C TRP A 145 9.92 -5.12 -11.86
N LEU A 146 10.18 -3.98 -12.49
CA LEU A 146 10.96 -3.88 -13.73
C LEU A 146 12.47 -3.98 -13.49
N ALA A 147 12.96 -3.47 -12.36
CA ALA A 147 14.39 -3.42 -12.06
C ALA A 147 14.69 -3.82 -10.60
N PRO A 148 14.39 -5.06 -10.17
CA PRO A 148 14.52 -5.48 -8.77
C PRO A 148 15.95 -5.36 -8.23
N ALA A 149 16.97 -5.59 -9.06
CA ALA A 149 18.38 -5.45 -8.68
C ALA A 149 18.82 -3.98 -8.49
N TRP A 150 18.22 -3.06 -9.24
CA TRP A 150 18.41 -1.62 -9.01
C TRP A 150 17.64 -1.19 -7.76
N TYR A 151 16.39 -1.62 -7.63
CA TYR A 151 15.52 -1.26 -6.50
C TYR A 151 16.11 -1.68 -5.14
N ALA A 152 16.78 -2.83 -5.09
CA ALA A 152 17.50 -3.32 -3.92
C ALA A 152 18.74 -2.49 -3.57
N ARG A 153 19.34 -1.79 -4.54
CA ARG A 153 20.53 -0.95 -4.39
C ARG A 153 20.22 0.54 -4.39
N ARG A 154 18.95 0.93 -4.50
CA ARG A 154 18.57 2.33 -4.64
C ARG A 154 18.94 3.13 -3.39
N PRO A 155 19.23 4.44 -3.53
CA PRO A 155 19.49 5.29 -2.39
C PRO A 155 18.35 5.23 -1.36
N ILE A 156 18.70 4.99 -0.08
CA ILE A 156 17.73 4.80 1.00
C ILE A 156 16.81 6.02 1.21
N TRP A 157 17.28 7.22 0.87
CA TRP A 157 16.49 8.45 1.01
C TRP A 157 15.24 8.43 0.12
N ILE A 158 15.28 7.79 -1.06
CA ILE A 158 14.12 7.69 -1.97
C ILE A 158 12.98 6.97 -1.25
N GLY A 159 13.28 5.81 -0.64
CA GLY A 159 12.29 5.05 0.12
C GLY A 159 11.80 5.80 1.36
N ARG A 160 12.71 6.45 2.11
CA ARG A 160 12.34 7.24 3.30
C ARG A 160 11.41 8.40 2.96
N THR A 161 11.71 9.17 1.92
CA THR A 161 10.89 10.31 1.51
C THR A 161 9.52 9.85 1.05
N LEU A 162 9.44 8.77 0.25
CA LEU A 162 8.16 8.21 -0.16
C LEU A 162 7.32 7.77 1.05
N HIS A 163 7.88 7.00 1.98
CA HIS A 163 7.14 6.57 3.18
C HIS A 163 6.74 7.74 4.09
N LEU A 164 7.60 8.74 4.27
CA LEU A 164 7.25 9.93 5.04
C LEU A 164 6.08 10.69 4.39
N PHE A 165 6.13 10.86 3.07
CA PHE A 165 5.06 11.49 2.31
C PHE A 165 3.75 10.69 2.40
N MET A 166 3.82 9.36 2.28
CA MET A 166 2.67 8.48 2.47
C MET A 166 2.09 8.59 3.87
N LEU A 167 2.92 8.54 4.90
CA LEU A 167 2.48 8.71 6.28
C LEU A 167 1.80 10.08 6.48
N PHE A 168 2.33 11.14 5.87
CA PHE A 168 1.68 12.45 5.89
C PHE A 168 0.29 12.43 5.24
N ILE A 169 0.14 11.86 4.04
CA ILE A 169 -1.16 11.76 3.35
C ILE A 169 -2.14 10.90 4.13
N VAL A 170 -1.70 9.74 4.63
CA VAL A 170 -2.52 8.82 5.41
C VAL A 170 -2.95 9.43 6.74
N PHE A 171 -2.08 10.20 7.39
CA PHE A 171 -2.43 10.90 8.63
C PHE A 171 -3.50 11.96 8.37
N ASN A 172 -3.33 12.80 7.35
CA ASN A 172 -4.34 13.79 6.99
C ASN A 172 -5.67 13.13 6.63
N GLY A 173 -5.64 12.08 5.81
CA GLY A 173 -6.83 11.34 5.41
C GLY A 173 -7.56 10.67 6.57
N MET A 174 -6.87 9.87 7.39
CA MET A 174 -7.50 9.05 8.44
C MET A 174 -7.71 9.77 9.77
N VAL A 175 -6.88 10.77 10.11
CA VAL A 175 -6.90 11.38 11.44
C VAL A 175 -7.52 12.78 11.39
N ILE A 176 -7.18 13.58 10.39
CA ILE A 176 -7.64 14.97 10.28
C ILE A 176 -9.01 15.04 9.62
N PHE A 177 -9.16 14.51 8.42
CA PHE A 177 -10.39 14.67 7.62
C PHE A 177 -11.47 13.64 7.96
N GLU A 178 -11.08 12.42 8.29
CA GLU A 178 -12.04 11.36 8.61
C GLU A 178 -12.65 11.53 10.01
N SER A 179 -13.88 11.06 10.21
CA SER A 179 -14.63 11.18 11.47
C SER A 179 -15.07 9.82 12.03
N GLY A 180 -15.52 9.81 13.29
CA GLY A 180 -16.02 8.59 13.94
C GLY A 180 -14.93 7.59 14.36
N PRO A 181 -15.29 6.32 14.61
CA PRO A 181 -14.40 5.32 15.22
C PRO A 181 -13.13 5.02 14.42
N ILE A 182 -13.18 5.14 13.08
CA ILE A 182 -12.04 4.85 12.21
C ILE A 182 -10.89 5.85 12.41
N ARG A 183 -11.19 7.08 12.86
CA ARG A 183 -10.17 8.07 13.24
C ARG A 183 -9.23 7.52 14.31
N TRP A 184 -9.80 6.86 15.32
CA TRP A 184 -9.04 6.25 16.41
C TRP A 184 -8.22 5.06 15.95
N ALA A 185 -8.72 4.26 15.00
CA ALA A 185 -7.91 3.22 14.36
C ALA A 185 -6.69 3.81 13.64
N GLY A 186 -6.87 4.96 12.96
CA GLY A 186 -5.76 5.73 12.40
C GLY A 186 -4.74 6.15 13.47
N VAL A 187 -5.19 6.75 14.57
CA VAL A 187 -4.31 7.14 15.69
C VAL A 187 -3.53 5.94 16.24
N VAL A 188 -4.20 4.81 16.49
CA VAL A 188 -3.56 3.57 16.98
C VAL A 188 -2.51 3.06 15.98
N LEU A 189 -2.80 3.08 14.67
CA LEU A 189 -1.82 2.70 13.66
C LEU A 189 -0.56 3.58 13.73
N PHE A 190 -0.71 4.89 13.84
CA PHE A 190 0.42 5.83 13.92
C PHE A 190 1.23 5.69 15.21
N LEU A 191 0.60 5.33 16.33
CA LEU A 191 1.31 5.09 17.60
C LEU A 191 2.02 3.73 17.63
N THR A 192 1.45 2.71 17.00
CA THR A 192 2.00 1.34 17.01
C THR A 192 3.14 1.15 16.01
N LEU A 193 3.12 1.83 14.86
CA LEU A 193 4.17 1.70 13.84
C LEU A 193 5.59 2.00 14.37
N PRO A 194 5.85 3.08 15.13
CA PRO A 194 7.15 3.32 15.76
C PRO A 194 7.56 2.21 16.73
N VAL A 195 6.61 1.68 17.51
CA VAL A 195 6.88 0.58 18.46
C VAL A 195 7.30 -0.68 17.71
N VAL A 196 6.56 -1.06 16.66
CA VAL A 196 6.91 -2.21 15.81
C VAL A 196 8.28 -2.01 15.17
N TRP A 197 8.58 -0.80 14.70
CA TRP A 197 9.89 -0.47 14.13
C TRP A 197 11.03 -0.61 15.15
N LEU A 198 10.85 -0.10 16.37
CA LEU A 198 11.83 -0.20 17.44
C LEU A 198 12.08 -1.65 17.85
N VAL A 199 11.03 -2.46 17.99
CA VAL A 199 11.14 -3.89 18.31
C VAL A 199 11.87 -4.64 17.18
N ALA A 200 11.47 -4.41 15.93
CA ALA A 200 12.13 -5.03 14.78
C ALA A 200 13.61 -4.65 14.65
N ARG A 201 13.99 -3.43 15.05
CA ARG A 201 15.38 -2.98 15.06
C ARG A 201 16.20 -3.68 16.16
N ARG A 202 15.65 -3.85 17.36
CA ARG A 202 16.32 -4.54 18.47
C ARG A 202 16.65 -5.99 18.12
N SER A 203 15.69 -6.73 17.57
CA SER A 203 15.89 -8.12 17.18
C SER A 203 17.00 -8.31 16.12
N ARG A 204 17.30 -7.29 15.31
CA ARG A 204 18.42 -7.34 14.35
C ARG A 204 19.79 -7.16 15.01
N LEU A 205 19.86 -6.46 16.13
CA LEU A 205 21.11 -6.22 16.86
C LEU A 205 21.50 -7.43 17.74
N GLU A 206 20.52 -8.25 18.13
CA GLU A 206 20.71 -9.40 19.01
C GLU A 206 21.10 -10.70 18.27
N LEU A 207 21.04 -10.73 16.93
CA LEU A 207 21.48 -11.89 16.15
C LEU A 207 23.01 -11.83 15.94
N PRO A 208 23.79 -12.83 16.37
CA PRO A 208 25.22 -12.89 16.06
C PRO A 208 25.43 -12.99 14.55
N ALA A 209 26.43 -12.25 14.05
CA ALA A 209 26.79 -12.13 12.64
C ALA A 209 27.27 -13.44 12.01
#